data_AF-A0A1C6LYK0-F1
#
_entry.id   AF-A0A1C6LYK0-F1
#
_cell.length_a   1.000
_cell.length_b   1.000
_cell.length_c   1.000
_cell.angle_alpha   90.00
_cell.angle_beta   90.00
_cell.angle_gamma   90.00
#
_symmetry.space_group_name_H-M   'P 1'
#
loop_
_entity.id
_entity.type
_entity.pdbx_description
1 polymer ?
#
loop_
_entity_poly.entity_id
_entity_poly.type
_entity_poly.pdbx_seq_one_letter_code
_entity_poly.pdbx_strand_id
1 'polypeptide(L)'
;MLLLDSNCEDIGDVRRAVENHLVRSSSWVDLAGVLLVVSELVTNAERHARGRWSLRVQTERHRVRVDVTDSDPAPPRWRQGRLDGSGGWGLRIAEQCADSLEVVAVAGGKTMRAQWLHPAMSVSGT
;
A
#
# COMPACT_ATOMS: atom_id res chain seq x y z
N MET A 1 -3.83 -6.45 13.00
CA MET A 1 -4.14 -5.10 12.50
C MET A 1 -3.10 -4.14 13.02
N LEU A 2 -2.51 -3.34 12.12
CA LEU A 2 -1.60 -2.24 12.42
C LEU A 2 -2.21 -0.94 11.88
N LEU A 3 -2.08 0.15 12.62
CA LEU A 3 -2.50 1.50 12.22
C LEU A 3 -1.35 2.46 12.43
N LEU A 4 -1.05 3.28 11.43
CA LEU A 4 -0.03 4.32 11.45
C LEU A 4 -0.59 5.58 10.79
N ASP A 5 -0.05 6.74 11.14
CA ASP A 5 -0.41 8.00 10.49
C ASP A 5 0.78 8.97 10.47
N SER A 6 0.64 9.98 9.61
CA SER A 6 1.69 10.95 9.31
C SER A 6 2.09 11.88 10.47
N ASN A 7 1.42 11.83 11.63
CA ASN A 7 1.78 12.69 12.75
C ASN A 7 2.86 12.09 13.65
N CYS A 8 3.09 10.77 13.57
CA CYS A 8 3.94 10.04 14.52
C CYS A 8 5.14 9.35 13.86
N GLU A 9 5.12 9.15 12.54
CA GLU A 9 6.01 8.22 11.87
C GLU A 9 6.63 8.84 10.62
N ASP A 10 7.94 8.65 10.44
CA ASP A 10 8.58 8.82 9.13
C ASP A 10 8.46 7.52 8.31
N ILE A 11 8.84 7.57 7.02
CA ILE A 11 8.71 6.41 6.14
C ILE A 11 9.59 5.21 6.55
N GLY A 12 10.70 5.46 7.25
CA GLY A 12 11.58 4.42 7.80
C GLY A 12 10.90 3.67 8.95
N ASP A 13 10.27 4.42 9.85
CA ASP A 13 9.50 3.88 10.97
C ASP A 13 8.30 3.08 10.47
N VAL A 14 7.56 3.61 9.48
CA VAL A 14 6.46 2.90 8.81
C VAL A 14 6.90 1.56 8.26
N ARG A 15 8.00 1.54 7.48
CA ARG A 15 8.50 0.30 6.86
C ARG A 15 8.84 -0.74 7.92
N ARG A 16 9.53 -0.32 8.98
CA ARG A 16 9.92 -1.19 10.09
C ARG A 16 8.72 -1.72 10.87
N ALA A 17 7.72 -0.88 11.13
CA ALA A 17 6.51 -1.28 11.83
C ALA A 17 5.69 -2.30 11.02
N VAL A 18 5.56 -2.09 9.70
CA VAL A 18 4.89 -3.04 8.80
C VAL A 18 5.66 -4.36 8.74
N GLU A 19 6.98 -4.31 8.62
CA GLU A 19 7.84 -5.50 8.60
C GLU A 19 7.63 -6.35 9.86
N ASN A 20 7.77 -5.73 11.04
CA ASN A 20 7.56 -6.39 12.33
C ASN A 20 6.14 -6.97 12.48
N HIS A 21 5.14 -6.29 11.92
CA HIS A 21 3.76 -6.78 11.93
C HIS A 21 3.62 -8.06 11.11
N LEU A 22 4.05 -8.02 9.84
CA LEU A 22 3.87 -9.10 8.88
C LEU A 22 4.66 -10.35 9.24
N VAL A 23 5.91 -10.20 9.71
CA VAL A 23 6.73 -11.32 10.18
C VAL A 23 6.02 -12.11 11.29
N ARG A 24 5.23 -11.45 12.14
CA ARG A 24 4.50 -12.08 13.25
C ARG A 24 3.16 -12.68 12.86
N SER A 25 2.51 -12.18 11.80
CA SER A 25 1.11 -12.50 11.50
C SER A 25 0.89 -13.25 10.20
N SER A 26 1.80 -13.13 9.23
CA SER A 26 1.59 -13.58 7.85
C SER A 26 2.91 -14.01 7.19
N SER A 27 3.40 -15.22 7.49
CA SER A 27 4.66 -15.74 6.92
C SER A 27 4.59 -16.11 5.43
N TRP A 28 3.39 -16.20 4.85
CA TRP A 28 3.16 -16.63 3.47
C TRP A 28 3.23 -15.48 2.45
N VAL A 29 3.11 -14.23 2.90
CA VAL A 29 3.08 -13.08 2.00
C VAL A 29 4.50 -12.72 1.56
N ASP A 30 4.68 -12.26 0.32
CA ASP A 30 5.95 -11.67 -0.11
C ASP A 30 6.19 -10.36 0.65
N LEU A 31 6.99 -10.44 1.70
CA LEU A 31 7.31 -9.32 2.57
C LEU A 31 7.98 -8.18 1.80
N ALA A 32 8.89 -8.49 0.86
CA ALA A 32 9.60 -7.48 0.10
C ALA A 32 8.63 -6.72 -0.82
N GLY A 33 7.76 -7.45 -1.51
CA GLY A 33 6.69 -6.87 -2.32
C GLY A 33 5.77 -5.96 -1.51
N VAL A 34 5.29 -6.40 -0.34
CA VAL A 34 4.41 -5.57 0.50
C VAL A 34 5.11 -4.29 0.98
N LEU A 35 6.36 -4.38 1.45
CA LEU A 35 7.11 -3.21 1.92
C LEU A 35 7.37 -2.21 0.79
N LEU A 36 7.60 -2.70 -0.43
CA LEU A 36 7.75 -1.86 -1.61
C LEU A 36 6.43 -1.12 -1.93
N VAL A 37 5.29 -1.84 -1.95
CA VAL A 37 3.97 -1.21 -2.17
C VAL A 37 3.67 -0.18 -1.10
N VAL A 38 3.91 -0.49 0.18
CA VAL A 38 3.73 0.46 1.28
C VAL A 38 4.55 1.72 1.07
N SER A 39 5.83 1.57 0.70
CA SER A 39 6.74 2.72 0.48
C SER A 39 6.23 3.61 -0.65
N GLU A 40 5.80 3.02 -1.77
CA GLU A 40 5.27 3.76 -2.91
C GLU A 40 3.95 4.47 -2.59
N LEU A 41 3.02 3.80 -1.92
CA LEU A 41 1.72 4.38 -1.57
C LEU A 41 1.85 5.50 -0.54
N VAL A 42 2.67 5.31 0.50
CA VAL A 42 2.93 6.33 1.53
C VAL A 42 3.67 7.52 0.93
N THR A 43 4.71 7.31 0.12
CA THR A 43 5.43 8.39 -0.57
C THR A 43 4.49 9.19 -1.49
N ASN A 44 3.58 8.50 -2.18
CA ASN A 44 2.57 9.16 -3.01
C ASN A 44 1.61 10.01 -2.15
N ALA A 45 1.14 9.46 -1.03
CA ALA A 45 0.28 10.19 -0.11
C ALA A 45 0.98 11.42 0.51
N GLU A 46 2.24 11.28 0.93
CA GLU A 46 3.05 12.41 1.43
C GLU A 46 3.18 13.53 0.39
N ARG A 47 3.51 13.17 -0.85
CA ARG A 47 3.71 14.11 -1.95
C ARG A 47 2.43 14.84 -2.34
N HIS A 48 1.28 14.17 -2.32
CA HIS A 48 0.04 14.68 -2.92
C HIS A 48 -0.97 15.21 -1.90
N ALA A 49 -1.05 14.66 -0.68
CA ALA A 49 -2.05 15.01 0.31
C ALA A 49 -1.57 16.00 1.39
N ARG A 50 -0.66 16.92 1.03
CA ARG A 50 -0.05 17.88 1.96
C ARG A 50 0.54 17.21 3.21
N GLY A 51 1.08 16.00 3.05
CA GLY A 51 1.68 15.23 4.14
C GLY A 51 0.68 14.56 5.10
N ARG A 52 -0.64 14.59 4.87
CA ARG A 52 -1.62 13.92 5.75
C ARG A 52 -2.06 12.58 5.17
N TRP A 53 -1.72 11.51 5.86
CA TRP A 53 -2.12 10.16 5.49
C TRP A 53 -2.26 9.25 6.70
N SER A 54 -3.01 8.15 6.52
CA SER A 54 -3.08 7.04 7.46
C SER A 54 -2.88 5.72 6.72
N LEU A 55 -2.21 4.79 7.36
CA LEU A 55 -1.96 3.45 6.87
C LEU A 55 -2.61 2.44 7.80
N ARG A 56 -3.31 1.47 7.20
CA ARG A 56 -3.89 0.33 7.90
C ARG A 56 -3.43 -0.96 7.25
N VAL A 57 -2.81 -1.83 8.03
CA VAL A 57 -2.49 -3.21 7.61
C VAL A 57 -3.42 -4.17 8.33
N GLN A 58 -4.15 -4.98 7.57
CA GLN A 58 -5.00 -6.04 8.08
C GLN A 58 -4.50 -7.38 7.56
N THR A 59 -4.29 -8.29 8.51
CA THR A 59 -3.80 -9.63 8.25
C THR A 59 -4.84 -10.62 8.72
N GLU A 60 -5.33 -11.41 7.79
CA GLU A 60 -6.26 -12.50 8.01
C GLU A 60 -5.58 -13.82 7.59
N ARG A 61 -6.19 -14.97 7.90
CA ARG A 61 -5.59 -16.28 7.58
C ARG A 61 -5.16 -16.41 6.11
N HIS A 62 -5.93 -15.81 5.22
CA HIS A 62 -5.74 -16.00 3.78
C HIS A 62 -5.63 -14.70 2.99
N ARG A 63 -5.45 -13.56 3.68
CA ARG A 63 -5.39 -12.25 3.04
C ARG A 63 -4.55 -11.27 3.82
N VAL A 64 -3.71 -10.51 3.13
CA VAL A 64 -3.11 -9.28 3.63
C VAL A 64 -3.74 -8.13 2.87
N ARG A 65 -4.20 -7.10 3.58
CA ARG A 65 -4.73 -5.87 3.01
C ARG A 65 -3.97 -4.67 3.57
N VAL A 66 -3.51 -3.81 2.68
CA VAL A 66 -2.90 -2.52 3.00
C VAL A 66 -3.81 -1.43 2.45
N ASP A 67 -4.32 -0.59 3.34
CA ASP A 67 -5.11 0.59 3.00
C ASP A 67 -4.29 1.83 3.36
N VAL A 68 -3.92 2.65 2.37
CA VAL A 68 -3.31 3.98 2.57
C VAL A 68 -4.33 5.04 2.21
N THR A 69 -4.78 5.81 3.20
CA THR A 69 -5.79 6.85 3.05
C THR A 69 -5.16 8.21 3.14
N ASP A 70 -5.48 9.08 2.18
CA ASP A 70 -4.95 10.43 2.09
C ASP A 70 -6.10 11.44 1.83
N SER A 71 -5.87 12.73 2.12
CA SER A 71 -6.91 13.77 2.00
C SER A 71 -7.05 14.39 0.60
N ASP A 72 -6.33 13.88 -0.40
CA ASP A 72 -6.48 14.32 -1.78
C ASP A 72 -7.56 13.49 -2.48
N PRO A 73 -8.74 14.07 -2.79
CA PRO A 73 -9.82 13.34 -3.44
C PRO A 73 -9.53 13.05 -4.92
N ALA A 74 -8.47 13.62 -5.50
CA ALA A 74 -8.15 13.41 -6.90
C ALA A 74 -7.79 11.93 -7.13
N PRO A 75 -8.36 11.30 -8.18
CA PRO A 75 -8.00 9.94 -8.53
C PRO A 75 -6.49 9.87 -8.81
N PRO A 76 -5.82 8.78 -8.38
CA PRO A 76 -4.41 8.61 -8.66
C PRO A 76 -4.18 8.60 -10.17
N ARG A 77 -3.10 9.25 -10.61
CA ARG A 77 -2.71 9.25 -12.02
C ARG A 77 -1.68 8.17 -12.25
N TRP A 78 -2.07 7.10 -12.94
CA TRP A 78 -1.14 6.13 -13.51
C TRP A 78 -0.29 6.82 -14.56
N ARG A 79 0.93 7.18 -14.17
CA ARG A 79 1.90 7.79 -15.08
C ARG A 79 2.75 6.69 -15.70
N GLN A 80 3.17 6.91 -16.93
CA GLN A 80 4.26 6.11 -17.47
C GLN A 80 5.52 6.53 -16.73
N GLY A 81 6.15 5.57 -16.06
CA GLY A 81 7.40 5.82 -15.38
C GLY A 81 8.45 6.33 -16.35
N ARG A 82 9.19 7.35 -15.93
CA ARG A 82 10.23 7.98 -16.74
C ARG A 82 11.60 7.53 -16.25
N LEU A 83 12.50 7.26 -17.20
CA LEU A 83 13.88 6.87 -16.93
C LEU A 83 14.75 8.06 -16.49
N ASP A 84 14.23 9.29 -16.59
CA ASP A 84 14.88 10.54 -16.18
C ASP A 84 14.84 10.79 -14.66
N GLY A 85 14.35 9.83 -13.88
CA GLY A 85 14.24 9.94 -12.42
C GLY A 85 13.07 10.79 -11.92
N SER A 86 12.22 11.35 -12.81
CA SER A 86 11.03 12.12 -12.40
C SER A 86 9.89 11.27 -11.82
N GLY A 87 10.09 9.94 -11.74
CA GLY A 87 9.21 8.98 -11.08
C GLY A 87 8.10 8.45 -11.98
N GLY A 88 6.96 8.08 -11.37
CA GLY A 88 5.78 7.54 -12.07
C GLY A 88 5.67 6.02 -12.08
N TRP A 89 6.54 5.31 -11.37
CA TRP A 89 6.51 3.85 -11.29
C TRP A 89 5.64 3.31 -10.14
N GLY A 90 5.40 4.09 -9.09
CA GLY A 90 4.86 3.59 -7.82
C GLY A 90 3.56 2.80 -7.93
N LEU A 91 2.56 3.31 -8.66
CA LEU A 91 1.30 2.58 -8.84
C LEU A 91 1.46 1.32 -9.69
N ARG A 92 2.37 1.32 -10.67
CA ARG A 92 2.64 0.13 -11.49
C ARG A 92 3.41 -0.94 -10.72
N ILE A 93 4.34 -0.52 -9.88
CA ILE A 93 5.02 -1.42 -8.96
C ILE A 93 3.97 -2.04 -8.02
N ALA A 94 3.06 -1.24 -7.48
CA ALA A 94 1.98 -1.73 -6.65
C ALA A 94 1.08 -2.74 -7.37
N GLU A 95 0.71 -2.48 -8.63
CA GLU A 95 -0.06 -3.41 -9.47
C GLU A 95 0.67 -4.72 -9.78
N GLN A 96 2.01 -4.70 -9.87
CA GLN A 96 2.80 -5.90 -10.16
C GLN A 96 3.07 -6.73 -8.91
N CYS A 97 3.15 -6.09 -7.74
CA CYS A 97 3.46 -6.77 -6.48
C CYS A 97 2.23 -7.27 -5.73
N ALA A 98 1.04 -6.68 -5.95
CA ALA A 98 -0.20 -7.06 -5.28
C ALA A 98 -1.15 -7.82 -6.22
N ASP A 99 -2.01 -8.69 -5.67
CA ASP A 99 -3.04 -9.39 -6.45
C ASP A 99 -4.16 -8.44 -6.89
N SER A 100 -4.44 -7.40 -6.09
CA SER A 100 -5.31 -6.31 -6.50
C SER A 100 -4.82 -4.96 -5.97
N LEU A 101 -5.09 -3.92 -6.75
CA LEU A 101 -4.92 -2.52 -6.37
C LEU A 101 -6.20 -1.75 -6.72
N GLU A 102 -6.83 -1.16 -5.71
CA GLU A 102 -8.11 -0.46 -5.83
C GLU A 102 -8.01 0.96 -5.29
N VAL A 103 -8.86 1.85 -5.83
CA VAL A 103 -9.06 3.20 -5.30
C VAL A 103 -10.46 3.27 -4.72
N VAL A 104 -10.55 3.49 -3.41
CA VAL A 104 -11.82 3.63 -2.71
C VAL A 104 -12.01 5.09 -2.32
N ALA A 105 -13.03 5.76 -2.87
CA ALA A 105 -13.37 7.12 -2.44
C ALA A 105 -13.88 7.10 -0.99
N VAL A 106 -13.41 8.05 -0.17
CA VAL A 106 -13.86 8.21 1.21
C VAL A 106 -14.23 9.66 1.47
N ALA A 107 -14.97 9.91 2.56
CA ALA A 107 -15.30 11.28 2.95
C ALA A 107 -14.01 12.09 3.18
N GLY A 108 -13.78 13.10 2.34
CA GLY A 108 -12.62 13.99 2.44
C GLY A 108 -11.33 13.48 1.80
N GLY A 109 -11.36 12.42 0.99
CA GLY A 109 -10.16 11.91 0.34
C GLY A 109 -10.34 10.57 -0.39
N LYS A 110 -9.28 9.78 -0.42
CA LYS A 110 -9.27 8.44 -1.04
C LYS A 110 -8.43 7.45 -0.26
N THR A 111 -8.72 6.18 -0.46
CA THR A 111 -7.90 5.06 0.02
C THR A 111 -7.34 4.28 -1.18
N MET A 112 -6.02 4.16 -1.25
CA MET A 112 -5.34 3.17 -2.07
C MET A 112 -5.33 1.84 -1.32
N ARG A 113 -5.98 0.82 -1.88
CA ARG A 113 -6.11 -0.51 -1.28
C ARG A 113 -5.33 -1.53 -2.09
N ALA A 114 -4.28 -2.09 -1.51
CA ALA A 114 -3.55 -3.20 -2.07
C ALA A 114 -3.88 -4.50 -1.32
N GLN A 115 -4.06 -5.60 -2.04
CA GLN A 115 -4.38 -6.89 -1.43
C GLN A 115 -3.49 -8.00 -1.96
N TRP A 116 -3.14 -8.90 -1.05
CA TRP A 116 -2.49 -10.18 -1.33
C TRP A 116 -3.39 -11.29 -0.80
N LEU A 117 -3.57 -12.33 -1.59
CA LEU A 117 -4.33 -13.52 -1.28
C LEU A 117 -3.35 -14.66 -1.04
N HIS A 118 -3.68 -15.50 -0.07
CA HIS A 118 -2.88 -16.69 0.17
C HIS A 118 -2.88 -17.58 -1.08
N PRO A 119 -1.73 -18.13 -1.52
CA PRO A 119 -1.63 -18.89 -2.78
C PRO A 119 -2.63 -20.04 -2.92
N ALA A 120 -2.98 -20.69 -1.80
CA ALA A 120 -4.00 -21.75 -1.76
C ALA A 120 -5.44 -21.27 -2.07
N MET A 121 -5.69 -19.96 -2.13
CA MET A 121 -6.98 -19.38 -2.50
C MET A 121 -6.97 -18.74 -3.90
N SER A 122 -5.82 -18.70 -4.59
CA SER A 122 -5.67 -18.15 -5.94
C SER A 122 -6.24 -19.06 -7.04
N VAL A 123 -6.71 -20.26 -6.70
CA VAL A 123 -7.27 -21.24 -7.64
C VAL A 123 -8.78 -21.07 -7.73
N SER A 124 -9.25 -20.13 -8.56
CA SER A 124 -10.59 -20.14 -9.17
C SER A 124 -10.57 -19.23 -10.39
N GLY A 125 -10.11 -19.77 -11.51
CA GLY A 125 -10.16 -19.14 -12.83
C GLY A 125 -10.13 -20.21 -13.91
N THR A 126 -11.30 -20.81 -14.16
CA THR A 126 -11.63 -21.54 -15.40
C THR A 126 -12.01 -20.57 -16.49
#